data_AF-A0A2X1PPY3-F1
#
_entry.id   AF-A0A2X1PPY3-F1
#
_cell.length_a   1.000
_cell.length_b   1.000
_cell.length_c   1.000
_cell.angle_alpha   90.00
_cell.angle_beta   90.00
_cell.angle_gamma   90.00
#
_symmetry.space_group_name_H-M   'P 1'
#
loop_
_entity.id
_entity.type
_entity.pdbx_description
1 polymer ?
#
loop_
_entity_poly.entity_id
_entity_poly.type
_entity_poly.pdbx_seq_one_letter_code
_entity_poly.pdbx_strand_id
1 'polypeptide(L)'
;MKKIYKALISSLLLSTSINVAYAETQYVTENLSTFLRRGAGEQFKIAGSIQAGEAVNVLDRQGKYTLIRDNKNREAWILNSDLSSTPSSKEENPKLKAQVQELTLKLSRLDGDWQQRTVEMQRRTKQAEATKVRIF
;
A
#
# COMPACT_ATOMS: atom_id res chain seq x y z
N MET A 1 29.59 56.16 -2.64
CA MET A 1 28.36 55.43 -2.25
C MET A 1 28.02 54.27 -3.21
N LYS A 2 28.95 53.36 -3.56
CA LYS A 2 28.68 52.17 -4.42
C LYS A 2 29.05 50.83 -3.75
N LYS A 3 29.68 50.87 -2.58
CA LYS A 3 30.21 49.69 -1.88
C LYS A 3 29.21 49.08 -0.88
N ILE A 4 28.22 49.86 -0.42
CA ILE A 4 27.23 49.44 0.59
C ILE A 4 26.17 48.52 -0.04
N TYR A 5 25.81 48.73 -1.31
CA TYR A 5 24.86 47.87 -2.03
C TYR A 5 25.40 46.45 -2.26
N LYS A 6 26.72 46.29 -2.40
CA LYS A 6 27.35 44.97 -2.53
C LYS A 6 27.25 44.15 -1.23
N ALA A 7 27.26 44.81 -0.07
CA ALA A 7 27.08 44.15 1.22
C ALA A 7 25.63 43.73 1.46
N LEU A 8 24.65 44.53 1.02
CA LEU A 8 23.23 44.19 1.13
C LEU A 8 22.80 43.06 0.18
N ILE A 9 23.39 42.96 -1.02
CA ILE A 9 23.11 41.86 -1.96
C ILE A 9 23.78 40.54 -1.53
N SER A 10 24.90 40.60 -0.81
CA SER A 10 25.58 39.40 -0.29
C SER A 10 24.83 38.72 0.86
N SER A 11 23.97 39.43 1.60
CA SER A 11 23.26 38.88 2.76
C SER A 11 21.98 38.14 2.39
N LEU A 12 21.49 38.25 1.15
CA LEU A 12 20.23 37.65 0.72
C LEU A 12 20.40 36.24 0.11
N LEU A 13 21.65 35.79 -0.10
CA LEU A 13 21.96 34.46 -0.68
C LEU A 13 22.19 33.36 0.39
N LEU A 14 21.77 33.59 1.63
CA LEU A 14 21.75 32.57 2.69
C LEU A 14 20.35 31.94 2.87
N SER A 15 19.57 31.87 1.80
CA SER A 15 18.28 31.18 1.79
C SER A 15 18.49 29.66 1.81
N THR A 16 18.61 29.13 3.02
CA THR A 16 18.00 27.87 3.49
C THR A 16 17.81 26.78 2.43
N SER A 17 18.79 25.87 2.36
CA SER A 17 18.60 24.54 1.80
C SER A 17 17.69 23.74 2.74
N ILE A 18 16.39 23.68 2.45
CA ILE A 18 15.49 22.73 3.12
C ILE A 18 15.80 21.35 2.52
N ASN A 19 16.60 20.55 3.24
CA ASN A 19 16.77 19.14 2.91
C ASN A 19 15.47 18.41 3.28
N VAL A 20 14.61 18.19 2.30
CA VAL A 20 13.45 17.31 2.44
C VAL A 20 13.99 15.87 2.43
N ALA A 21 14.19 15.30 3.62
CA ALA A 21 14.52 13.89 3.77
C ALA A 21 13.30 13.06 3.40
N TYR A 22 13.32 12.43 2.22
CA TYR A 22 12.31 11.44 1.83
C TYR A 22 12.58 10.16 2.61
N ALA A 23 11.86 9.99 3.73
CA ALA A 23 11.84 8.73 4.46
C ALA A 23 10.98 7.73 3.69
N GLU A 24 11.59 6.68 3.17
CA GLU A 24 10.86 5.59 2.52
C GLU A 24 10.14 4.77 3.60
N THR A 25 8.81 4.78 3.58
CA THR A 25 8.01 3.97 4.51
C THR A 25 7.99 2.52 4.04
N GLN A 26 8.40 1.60 4.91
CA GLN A 26 8.33 0.16 4.72
C GLN A 26 7.61 -0.50 5.90
N TYR A 27 7.26 -1.77 5.77
CA TYR A 27 6.48 -2.52 6.75
C TYR A 27 7.28 -3.71 7.25
N VAL A 28 7.16 -4.06 8.53
CA VAL A 28 7.77 -5.29 9.07
C VAL A 28 7.01 -6.51 8.57
N THR A 29 7.72 -7.53 8.07
CA THR A 29 7.11 -8.76 7.53
C THR A 29 6.37 -9.57 8.61
N GLU A 30 5.49 -10.48 8.19
CA GLU A 30 4.56 -11.19 9.08
C GLU A 30 5.16 -12.32 9.94
N ASN A 31 6.49 -12.42 10.00
CA ASN A 31 7.16 -13.43 10.81
C ASN A 31 7.29 -12.97 12.27
N LEU A 32 6.41 -13.53 13.12
CA LEU A 32 6.30 -13.63 14.59
C LEU A 32 7.00 -12.63 15.53
N SER A 33 8.22 -12.17 15.29
CA SER A 33 8.84 -11.03 15.97
C SER A 33 10.23 -10.85 15.38
N THR A 34 10.54 -9.64 14.93
CA THR A 34 11.89 -9.32 14.47
C THR A 34 12.65 -8.60 15.57
N PHE A 35 13.91 -9.01 15.76
CA PHE A 35 14.82 -8.35 16.68
C PHE A 35 15.46 -7.13 16.04
N LEU A 36 15.33 -6.01 16.74
CA LEU A 36 16.02 -4.78 16.43
C LEU A 36 17.42 -4.82 17.04
N ARG A 37 18.43 -4.32 16.32
CA ARG A 37 19.84 -4.29 16.75
C ARG A 37 20.35 -2.86 16.86
N ARG A 38 21.40 -2.66 17.67
CA ARG A 38 22.06 -1.36 17.82
C ARG A 38 23.01 -0.99 16.67
N GLY A 39 23.27 -1.90 15.74
CA GLY A 39 24.17 -1.68 14.60
C GLY A 39 23.92 -2.68 13.46
N ALA A 40 24.48 -2.37 12.28
CA ALA A 40 24.34 -3.16 11.06
C ALA A 40 25.20 -4.44 11.07
N GLY A 41 24.89 -5.39 11.95
CA GLY A 41 25.62 -6.64 12.04
C GLY A 41 25.22 -7.54 13.21
N GLU A 42 25.57 -8.81 13.11
CA GLU A 42 25.22 -9.82 14.12
C GLU A 42 25.96 -9.63 15.44
N GLN A 43 27.14 -8.99 15.41
CA GLN A 43 27.93 -8.66 16.60
C GLN A 43 27.27 -7.62 17.52
N PHE A 44 26.28 -6.87 17.03
CA PHE A 44 25.62 -5.84 17.83
C PHE A 44 24.49 -6.43 18.68
N LYS A 45 24.41 -5.95 19.93
CA LYS A 45 23.37 -6.35 20.90
C LYS A 45 21.97 -6.02 20.38
N ILE A 46 21.01 -6.87 20.75
CA ILE A 46 19.58 -6.65 20.51
C ILE A 46 19.14 -5.40 21.28
N ALA A 47 18.61 -4.42 20.55
CA ALA A 47 18.04 -3.18 21.07
C ALA A 47 16.59 -3.38 21.55
N GLY A 48 15.87 -4.34 20.97
CA GLY A 48 14.50 -4.67 21.32
C GLY A 48 13.86 -5.55 20.26
N SER A 49 12.52 -5.55 20.24
CA SER A 49 11.72 -6.19 19.21
C SER A 49 10.73 -5.20 18.61
N ILE A 50 10.28 -5.52 17.40
CA ILE A 50 9.21 -4.81 16.70
C ILE A 50 8.11 -5.80 16.31
N GLN A 51 6.86 -5.32 16.34
CA GLN A 51 5.72 -6.16 15.96
C GLN A 51 5.60 -6.24 14.44
N ALA A 52 5.17 -7.40 13.96
CA ALA A 52 4.86 -7.62 12.55
C ALA A 52 3.77 -6.65 12.06
N GLY A 53 3.93 -6.15 10.83
CA GLY A 53 3.01 -5.22 10.21
C GLY A 53 3.11 -3.77 10.67
N GLU A 54 4.01 -3.43 11.61
CA GLU A 54 4.27 -2.03 11.93
C GLU A 54 4.91 -1.30 10.73
N ALA A 55 4.40 -0.11 10.45
CA ALA A 55 5.01 0.81 9.49
C ALA A 55 6.24 1.47 10.12
N VAL A 56 7.33 1.47 9.37
CA VAL A 56 8.63 2.00 9.79
C VAL A 56 9.21 2.88 8.70
N ASN A 57 9.95 3.90 9.09
CA ASN A 57 10.63 4.79 8.18
C ASN A 57 12.07 4.34 7.99
N VAL A 58 12.47 4.09 6.75
CA VAL A 58 13.85 3.78 6.42
C VAL A 58 14.70 5.06 6.46
N LEU A 59 15.77 5.01 7.24
CA LEU A 59 16.74 6.10 7.40
C LEU A 59 18.04 5.83 6.63
N ASP A 60 18.53 4.60 6.68
CA ASP A 60 19.78 4.20 6.03
C ASP A 60 19.80 2.69 5.73
N ARG A 61 20.68 2.24 4.83
CA ARG A 61 20.85 0.83 4.47
C ARG A 61 22.33 0.47 4.45
N GLN A 62 22.70 -0.59 5.18
CA GLN A 62 24.06 -1.08 5.26
C GLN A 62 24.10 -2.60 5.18
N GLY A 63 24.54 -3.12 4.03
CA GLY A 63 24.65 -4.55 3.78
C GLY A 63 23.29 -5.26 3.88
N LYS A 64 23.18 -6.22 4.80
CA LYS A 64 21.95 -7.00 5.06
C LYS A 64 20.99 -6.30 6.04
N TYR A 65 21.35 -5.12 6.52
CA TYR A 65 20.59 -4.41 7.54
C TYR A 65 20.12 -3.05 7.03
N THR A 66 18.99 -2.61 7.55
CA THR A 66 18.39 -1.30 7.30
C THR A 66 18.20 -0.60 8.64
N LEU A 67 18.63 0.66 8.74
CA LEU A 67 18.32 1.53 9.86
C LEU A 67 16.90 2.05 9.67
N ILE A 68 16.05 1.77 10.65
CA ILE A 68 14.66 2.18 10.65
C ILE A 68 14.35 3.06 11.85
N ARG A 69 13.35 3.91 11.69
CA ARG A 69 12.69 4.63 12.78
C ARG A 69 11.26 4.15 12.92
N ASP A 70 10.91 3.71 14.13
CA ASP A 70 9.54 3.29 14.44
C ASP A 70 8.62 4.47 14.82
N ASN A 71 7.34 4.18 15.07
CA ASN A 71 6.34 5.17 15.50
C ASN A 71 6.62 5.78 16.90
N LYS A 72 7.51 5.17 17.68
CA LYS A 72 7.97 5.65 18.99
C LYS A 72 9.24 6.49 18.87
N ASN A 73 9.64 6.87 17.64
CA ASN A 73 10.89 7.57 17.34
C ASN A 73 12.15 6.83 17.81
N ARG A 74 12.10 5.51 17.95
CA ARG A 74 13.28 4.68 18.25
C ARG A 74 13.97 4.32 16.95
N GLU A 75 15.28 4.47 16.94
CA GLU A 75 16.13 4.08 15.81
C GLU A 75 16.83 2.77 16.10
N ALA A 76 16.74 1.83 15.17
CA ALA A 76 17.43 0.57 15.27
C ALA A 76 17.63 -0.10 13.91
N TRP A 77 18.53 -1.07 13.87
CA TRP A 77 18.82 -1.85 12.68
C TRP A 77 17.97 -3.11 12.63
N ILE A 78 17.38 -3.35 11.47
CA ILE A 78 16.56 -4.53 11.16
C ILE A 78 17.14 -5.25 9.93
N LEU A 79 16.94 -6.56 9.81
CA LEU A 79 17.34 -7.30 8.60
C LEU A 79 16.47 -6.88 7.41
N ASN A 80 17.07 -6.79 6.23
CA ASN A 80 16.34 -6.47 4.99
C ASN A 80 15.29 -7.54 4.65
N SER A 81 15.52 -8.80 5.04
CA SER A 81 14.57 -9.91 4.87
C SER A 81 13.29 -9.72 5.69
N ASP A 82 13.34 -8.86 6.71
CA ASP A 82 12.28 -8.66 7.67
C ASP A 82 11.49 -7.38 7.36
N LEU A 83 11.82 -6.71 6.23
CA LEU A 83 11.11 -5.55 5.70
C LEU A 83 10.39 -5.90 4.39
N SER A 84 9.18 -5.36 4.23
CA SER A 84 8.36 -5.43 3.04
C SER A 84 8.01 -4.03 2.55
N SER A 85 7.96 -3.85 1.24
CA SER A 85 7.41 -2.66 0.61
C SER A 85 5.88 -2.69 0.51
N THR A 86 5.26 -3.85 0.77
CA THR A 86 3.80 -4.00 0.81
C THR A 86 3.28 -3.91 2.25
N PRO A 87 2.11 -3.28 2.48
CA PRO A 87 1.44 -3.31 3.78
C PRO A 87 1.16 -4.75 4.22
N SER A 88 1.15 -5.01 5.53
CA SER A 88 0.85 -6.33 6.09
C SER A 88 -0.48 -6.90 5.56
N SER A 89 -0.55 -8.22 5.41
CA SER A 89 -1.75 -9.00 5.05
C SER A 89 -2.96 -8.71 5.96
N LYS A 90 -2.73 -8.12 7.14
CA LYS A 90 -3.78 -7.67 8.08
C LYS A 90 -4.60 -6.49 7.53
N GLU A 91 -3.99 -5.62 6.72
CA GLU A 91 -4.67 -4.53 6.01
C GLU A 91 -5.17 -4.96 4.63
N GLU A 92 -4.52 -5.95 4.00
CA GLU A 92 -5.01 -6.53 2.74
C GLU A 92 -6.30 -7.33 2.91
N ASN A 93 -6.48 -8.04 4.04
CA ASN A 93 -7.67 -8.85 4.31
C ASN A 93 -9.01 -8.13 4.10
N PRO A 94 -9.27 -6.94 4.68
CA PRO A 94 -10.52 -6.22 4.45
C PRO A 94 -10.68 -5.75 3.00
N LYS A 95 -9.58 -5.35 2.34
CA LYS A 95 -9.62 -4.91 0.94
C LYS A 95 -9.92 -6.07 -0.02
N LEU A 96 -9.26 -7.21 0.16
CA LEU A 96 -9.58 -8.42 -0.60
C LEU A 96 -10.99 -8.92 -0.30
N LYS A 97 -11.44 -8.88 0.96
CA LYS A 97 -12.81 -9.25 1.32
C LYS A 97 -13.84 -8.33 0.67
N ALA A 98 -13.58 -7.02 0.62
CA ALA A 98 -14.44 -6.06 -0.08
C ALA A 98 -14.47 -6.33 -1.59
N GLN A 99 -13.33 -6.64 -2.22
CA GLN A 99 -13.27 -7.02 -3.63
C GLN A 99 -14.04 -8.30 -3.92
N VAL A 100 -13.90 -9.32 -3.07
CA VAL A 100 -14.68 -10.57 -3.21
C VAL A 100 -16.17 -10.28 -3.11
N GLN A 101 -16.62 -9.48 -2.14
CA GLN A 101 -18.03 -9.09 -2.03
C GLN A 101 -18.53 -8.32 -3.26
N GLU A 102 -17.75 -7.35 -3.75
CA GLU A 102 -18.11 -6.59 -4.94
C GLU A 102 -18.22 -7.49 -6.18
N LEU A 103 -17.25 -8.39 -6.36
CA LEU A 103 -17.23 -9.34 -7.47
C LEU A 103 -18.40 -10.33 -7.36
N THR A 104 -18.71 -10.84 -6.17
CA THR A 104 -19.88 -11.70 -5.94
C THR A 104 -21.18 -10.96 -6.27
N LEU A 105 -21.32 -9.68 -5.88
CA LEU A 105 -22.49 -8.88 -6.23
C LEU A 105 -22.61 -8.65 -7.74
N LYS A 106 -21.49 -8.41 -8.44
CA LYS A 106 -21.48 -8.28 -9.90
C LYS A 106 -21.90 -9.57 -10.59
N LEU A 107 -21.40 -10.72 -10.12
CA LEU A 107 -21.78 -12.03 -10.67
C LEU A 107 -23.27 -12.30 -10.45
N SER A 108 -23.79 -12.08 -9.23
CA SER A 108 -25.21 -12.29 -8.94
C SER A 108 -26.14 -11.42 -9.78
N ARG A 109 -25.76 -10.16 -10.06
CA ARG A 109 -26.52 -9.30 -10.99
C ARG A 109 -26.49 -9.84 -12.41
N LEU A 110 -25.33 -10.28 -12.87
CA LEU A 110 -25.16 -10.82 -14.21
C LEU A 110 -26.03 -12.07 -14.42
N ASP A 111 -26.06 -12.97 -13.44
CA ASP A 111 -26.91 -14.16 -13.45
C ASP A 111 -28.40 -13.80 -13.55
N GLY A 112 -28.85 -12.80 -12.77
CA GLY A 112 -30.22 -12.29 -12.84
C GLY A 112 -30.59 -11.72 -14.21
N ASP A 113 -29.70 -10.91 -14.80
CA ASP A 113 -29.90 -10.32 -16.13
C ASP A 113 -29.98 -11.39 -17.22
N TRP A 114 -29.12 -12.41 -17.18
CA TRP A 114 -29.14 -13.53 -18.12
C TRP A 114 -30.42 -14.35 -18.00
N GLN A 115 -30.88 -14.59 -16.78
CA GLN A 115 -32.11 -15.34 -16.54
C GLN A 115 -33.32 -14.57 -17.05
N GLN A 116 -33.38 -13.25 -16.79
CA GLN A 116 -34.44 -12.39 -17.32
C GLN A 116 -34.44 -12.34 -18.85
N ARG A 117 -33.27 -12.19 -19.48
CA ARG A 117 -33.14 -12.23 -20.94
C ARG A 117 -33.59 -13.57 -21.53
N THR A 118 -33.27 -14.68 -20.86
CA THR A 118 -33.68 -16.01 -21.30
C THR A 118 -35.20 -16.18 -21.24
N VAL A 119 -35.83 -15.74 -20.16
CA VAL A 119 -37.30 -15.77 -20.00
C VAL A 119 -37.97 -14.87 -21.05
N GLU A 120 -37.43 -13.68 -21.28
CA GLU A 120 -37.94 -12.75 -22.29
C GLU A 120 -37.81 -13.31 -23.71
N MET A 121 -36.68 -13.95 -24.04
CA MET A 121 -36.49 -14.63 -25.33
C MET A 121 -37.48 -15.78 -25.51
N GLN A 122 -37.67 -16.63 -24.50
CA GLN A 122 -38.68 -17.71 -24.53
C GLN A 122 -40.12 -17.17 -24.67
N ARG A 123 -40.42 -16.04 -24.02
CA ARG A 123 -41.72 -15.39 -24.14
C ARG A 123 -41.95 -14.88 -25.56
N ARG A 124 -40.93 -14.24 -26.17
CA ARG A 124 -41.00 -13.73 -27.54
C ARG A 124 -41.14 -14.85 -28.57
N THR A 125 -40.41 -15.95 -28.42
CA THR A 125 -40.53 -17.10 -29.34
C THR A 125 -41.93 -17.71 -29.28
N LYS A 126 -42.46 -17.95 -28.07
CA LYS A 126 -43.85 -18.44 -27.90
C LYS A 126 -44.88 -17.49 -28.51
N GLN A 127 -44.72 -16.18 -28.35
CA GLN A 127 -45.60 -15.20 -28.96
C GLN A 127 -45.52 -15.19 -30.49
N ALA A 128 -44.31 -15.29 -31.05
CA ALA A 128 -44.11 -15.38 -32.49
C ALA A 128 -44.75 -16.66 -33.06
N GLU A 129 -44.59 -17.81 -32.40
CA GLU A 129 -45.23 -19.07 -32.76
C GLU A 129 -46.76 -18.99 -32.70
N ALA A 130 -47.32 -18.47 -31.60
CA ALA A 130 -48.76 -18.32 -31.45
C ALA A 130 -49.37 -17.36 -32.49
N THR A 131 -48.65 -16.27 -32.80
CA THR A 131 -49.05 -15.34 -33.86
C THR A 131 -49.05 -16.06 -35.20
N LYS A 132 -47.97 -16.80 -35.52
CA LYS A 132 -47.85 -17.57 -36.78
C LYS A 132 -48.98 -18.59 -36.95
N VAL A 133 -49.37 -19.32 -35.90
CA VAL A 133 -50.49 -20.28 -35.96
C VAL A 133 -51.84 -19.61 -36.23
N ARG A 134 -52.04 -18.36 -35.77
CA ARG A 134 -53.31 -17.62 -35.95
C ARG A 134 -53.53 -17.07 -37.36
N ILE A 135 -52.49 -16.99 -38.18
CA ILE A 135 -52.53 -16.41 -39.54
C ILE A 135 -52.67 -17.46 -40.64
N PHE A 136 -52.68 -18.75 -40.29
CA PHE A 136 -52.99 -19.89 -41.16
C PHE A 136 -54.36 -20.46 -40.77
#